data_AF-A0A834TIX6-F1
#
_entry.id   AF-A0A834TIX6-F1
#
_cell.length_a   1.000
_cell.length_b   1.000
_cell.length_c   1.000
_cell.angle_alpha   90.00
_cell.angle_beta   90.00
_cell.angle_gamma   90.00
#
_symmetry.space_group_name_H-M   'P 1'
#
loop_
_entity.id
_entity.type
_entity.pdbx_description
1 polymer ?
#
loop_
_entity_poly.entity_id
_entity_poly.type
_entity_poly.pdbx_seq_one_letter_code
_entity_poly.pdbx_strand_id
1 'polypeptide(L)' 'MSTALERYKNLRLRESLPKIYRYPVVCKELSSILREAYDKLPKNLQSSVFQDTLTAFRLLPE' A
#
# COMPACT_ATOMS: atom_id res chain seq x y z
N MET A 1 8.65 17.11 -19.57
CA MET A 1 7.59 16.24 -18.99
C MET A 1 7.95 15.92 -17.56
N SER A 2 7.15 16.36 -16.57
CA SER A 2 7.40 16.07 -15.16
C SER A 2 7.11 14.59 -14.86
N THR A 3 8.11 13.91 -14.28
CA THR A 3 8.02 12.51 -13.83
C THR A 3 6.97 12.39 -12.71
N ALA A 4 6.38 11.21 -12.56
CA ALA A 4 5.36 10.96 -11.53
C ALA A 4 5.84 11.37 -10.13
N LEU A 5 7.13 11.17 -9.84
CA LEU A 5 7.80 11.54 -8.60
C LEU A 5 7.81 13.06 -8.35
N GLU A 6 8.05 13.87 -9.38
CA GLU A 6 8.08 15.34 -9.27
C GLU A 6 6.67 15.93 -9.13
N ARG A 7 5.65 15.31 -9.76
CA ARG A 7 4.25 15.70 -9.50
C ARG A 7 3.83 15.32 -8.08
N TYR A 8 4.26 14.17 -7.59
CA TYR A 8 3.99 13.72 -6.23
C TYR A 8 4.65 14.60 -5.16
N LYS A 9 5.86 15.11 -5.43
CA LYS A 9 6.53 16.11 -4.57
C LYS A 9 5.79 17.45 -4.54
N ASN A 10 5.37 17.95 -5.70
CA ASN A 10 4.68 19.24 -5.80
C ASN A 10 3.27 19.23 -5.16
N LEU A 11 2.66 18.06 -4.98
CA LEU A 11 1.33 17.92 -4.37
C LEU A 11 1.31 18.14 -2.84
N ARG A 12 2.42 18.54 -2.20
CA ARG A 12 2.54 18.71 -0.72
C ARG A 12 2.05 17.50 0.09
N LEU A 13 1.85 16.34 -0.52
CA LEU A 13 1.42 15.11 0.15
C LEU A 13 2.45 14.67 1.20
N ARG A 14 3.73 14.99 0.96
CA ARG A 14 4.84 14.77 1.90
C ARG A 14 4.71 15.60 3.19
N GLU A 15 4.04 16.76 3.14
CA GLU A 15 3.75 17.61 4.31
C GLU A 15 2.49 17.13 5.06
N SER A 16 1.54 16.51 4.35
CA SER A 16 0.33 15.90 4.95
C SER A 16 0.60 14.57 5.70
N LEU A 17 1.81 14.04 5.58
CA LEU A 17 2.26 12.80 6.18
C LEU A 17 2.99 13.13 7.50
N PRO A 18 2.32 13.09 8.67
CA PRO A 18 3.03 12.82 9.91
C PRO A 18 3.52 11.37 9.78
N LYS A 19 4.78 11.26 9.32
CA LYS A 19 5.34 10.12 8.59
C LYS A 19 5.53 8.83 9.40
N ILE A 20 5.21 8.83 10.70
CA ILE A 20 5.55 7.73 11.62
C ILE A 20 4.33 6.86 11.96
N TYR A 21 3.12 7.41 11.94
CA TYR A 21 1.91 6.70 12.41
C TYR A 21 1.11 5.98 11.31
N ARG A 22 1.49 6.12 10.03
CA ARG A 22 0.76 5.46 8.93
C ARG A 22 1.19 4.03 8.69
N TYR A 23 2.39 3.63 9.09
CA TYR A 23 2.85 2.25 8.94
C TYR A 23 1.93 1.24 9.64
N PRO A 24 1.65 1.35 10.96
CA PRO A 24 0.77 0.39 11.63
C PRO A 24 -0.68 0.41 11.08
N VAL A 25 -1.16 1.58 10.63
CA VAL A 25 -2.49 1.70 10.02
C VAL A 25 -2.53 0.96 8.68
N VAL A 26 -1.56 1.19 7.79
CA VAL A 26 -1.52 0.52 6.48
C VAL A 26 -1.30 -0.99 6.65
N CYS A 27 -0.45 -1.42 7.57
CA CYS A 27 -0.28 -2.85 7.89
C CYS A 27 -1.58 -3.50 8.39
N LYS A 28 -2.38 -2.77 9.19
CA LYS A 28 -3.69 -3.23 9.66
C LYS A 28 -4.71 -3.35 8.52
N GLU A 29 -4.72 -2.40 7.61
CA GLU A 29 -5.59 -2.45 6.42
C GLU A 29 -5.19 -3.60 5.49
N LEU A 30 -3.89 -3.73 5.17
CA LEU A 30 -3.38 -4.81 4.31
C LEU A 30 -3.63 -6.21 4.91
N SER A 31 -3.45 -6.36 6.23
CA SER A 31 -3.77 -7.62 6.91
C SER A 31 -5.28 -7.91 6.94
N SER A 32 -6.12 -6.87 7.04
CA SER A 32 -7.58 -7.03 6.95
C SER A 32 -8.00 -7.48 5.55
N ILE A 33 -7.40 -6.93 4.49
CA ILE A 33 -7.63 -7.37 3.10
C ILE A 33 -7.29 -8.87 2.95
N LEU A 34 -6.14 -9.29 3.45
CA LEU A 34 -5.76 -10.71 3.42
C LEU A 34 -6.73 -11.57 4.24
N ARG A 35 -7.17 -11.11 5.41
CA ARG A 35 -8.06 -11.90 6.27
C ARG A 35 -9.49 -12.00 5.74
N GLU A 36 -10.02 -10.91 5.18
CA GLU A 36 -11.42 -10.79 4.77
C GLU A 36 -11.66 -11.23 3.32
N ALA A 37 -10.69 -10.98 2.43
CA ALA A 37 -10.85 -11.16 0.99
C ALA A 37 -10.08 -12.35 0.42
N TYR A 38 -8.90 -12.70 0.96
CA TYR A 38 -8.04 -13.73 0.36
C TYR A 38 -8.74 -15.09 0.24
N ASP A 39 -9.41 -15.54 1.30
CA ASP A 39 -10.11 -16.84 1.31
C ASP A 39 -11.36 -16.86 0.40
N LYS A 40 -11.94 -15.69 0.14
CA LYS A 40 -13.13 -15.53 -0.72
C LYS A 40 -12.79 -15.39 -2.21
N LEU A 41 -11.52 -15.20 -2.55
CA LEU A 41 -11.07 -14.99 -3.93
C LEU A 41 -10.75 -16.32 -4.63
N PRO A 42 -11.03 -16.44 -5.94
CA PRO A 42 -10.58 -17.58 -6.73
C PRO A 42 -9.04 -17.61 -6.82
N LYS A 43 -8.45 -18.81 -6.97
CA LYS A 43 -6.99 -19.05 -6.88
C LYS A 43 -6.13 -18.15 -7.77
N ASN A 44 -6.64 -17.77 -8.95
CA ASN A 44 -5.96 -16.85 -9.86
C ASN A 44 -5.84 -15.43 -9.27
N LEU A 45 -6.87 -14.95 -8.58
CA LEU A 45 -6.87 -13.63 -7.93
C LEU A 45 -6.12 -13.64 -6.60
N GLN A 46 -6.11 -14.76 -5.87
CA GLN A 46 -5.31 -14.90 -4.65
C GLN A 46 -3.82 -14.61 -4.91
N SER A 47 -3.26 -15.15 -5.99
CA SER A 47 -1.86 -14.92 -6.36
C SER A 47 -1.56 -13.44 -6.63
N SER A 48 -2.43 -12.76 -7.39
CA SER A 48 -2.30 -11.33 -7.69
C SER A 48 -2.42 -10.48 -6.43
N VAL A 49 -3.42 -10.73 -5.59
CA VAL A 49 -3.61 -9.99 -4.34
C VAL A 49 -2.43 -10.19 -3.40
N PHE A 50 -1.88 -11.39 -3.31
CA PHE A 50 -0.69 -11.65 -2.50
C PHE A 50 0.52 -10.83 -2.97
N GLN A 51 0.81 -10.83 -4.28
CA GLN A 51 1.92 -10.06 -4.84
C GLN A 51 1.75 -8.55 -4.66
N ASP A 52 0.53 -8.03 -4.86
CA ASP A 52 0.23 -6.62 -4.67
C ASP A 52 0.39 -6.20 -3.20
N THR A 53 -0.11 -7.02 -2.28
CA THR A 53 0.02 -6.76 -0.83
C THR A 53 1.50 -6.75 -0.42
N LEU A 54 2.29 -7.71 -0.90
CA LEU A 54 3.73 -7.81 -0.62
C LEU A 54 4.50 -6.61 -1.18
N THR A 55 4.11 -6.15 -2.38
CA THR A 55 4.70 -4.95 -3.00
C THR A 55 4.35 -3.69 -2.22
N ALA A 56 3.11 -3.57 -1.73
CA ALA A 56 2.69 -2.48 -0.85
C ALA A 56 3.50 -2.46 0.46
N PHE A 57 3.76 -3.62 1.06
CA PHE A 57 4.62 -3.73 2.24
C PHE A 57 6.06 -3.26 1.97
N ARG A 58 6.62 -3.55 0.79
CA ARG A 58 7.97 -3.10 0.40
C ARG A 58 8.06 -1.61 0.07
N LEU A 59 6.94 -1.00 -0.34
CA LEU A 59 6.85 0.42 -0.69
C LEU A 59 6.58 1.32 0.53
N LEU A 60 6.16 0.74 1.65
CA LEU A 60 6.02 1.48 2.91
C LEU A 60 7.40 1.94 3.39
N PRO A 61 7.61 3.26 3.62
CA PRO A 61 8.85 3.75 4.19
C PRO A 61 8.96 3.33 5.67
N GLU A 62 10.19 3.03 6.10
CA GLU A 62 10.57 2.84 7.52
C GLU A 62 10.11 4.00 8.42
#